data_AF-X1DYH4-F1
#
_entry.id   AF-X1DYH4-F1
#
_cell.length_a   1.000
_cell.length_b   1.000
_cell.length_c   1.000
_cell.angle_alpha   90.00
_cell.angle_beta   90.00
_cell.angle_gamma   90.00
#
_symmetry.space_group_name_H-M   'P 1'
#
loop_
_entity.id
_entity.type
_entity.pdbx_description
1 polymer ?
#
loop_
_entity_poly.entity_id
_entity_poly.type
_entity_poly.pdbx_seq_one_letter_code
_entity_poly.pdbx_strand_id
1 'polypeptide(L)'
;MRAAEGAIEKVNITKEREVSYTTIGNTKPRGICGSGLIDLVAELFTSGFIDRSGRLNSYKGKRVRERNGELEFVLISADQSATGEDLVITQPDIDNLIRAKAAIFAAINI
;
A
#
# COMPACT_ATOMS: atom_id res chain seq x y z
N MET A 1 -8.04 -2.28 -7.20
CA MET A 1 -8.53 -3.03 -8.39
C MET A 1 -9.04 -4.41 -7.97
N ARG A 2 -9.73 -5.16 -8.84
CA ARG A 2 -10.04 -6.58 -8.59
C ARG A 2 -8.78 -7.45 -8.79
N ALA A 3 -8.75 -8.63 -8.17
CA ALA A 3 -7.69 -9.61 -8.40
C ALA A 3 -7.74 -10.09 -9.85
N ALA A 4 -6.75 -9.67 -10.63
CA ALA A 4 -6.60 -9.96 -12.05
C ALA A 4 -5.12 -9.84 -12.43
N GLU A 5 -4.76 -10.31 -13.62
CA GLU A 5 -3.40 -10.20 -14.13
C GLU A 5 -2.83 -8.77 -14.00
N GLY A 6 -1.59 -8.69 -13.50
CA GLY A 6 -0.89 -7.43 -13.19
C GLY A 6 -1.30 -6.77 -11.86
N ALA A 7 -2.22 -7.35 -11.09
CA ALA A 7 -2.51 -6.87 -9.75
C ALA A 7 -1.44 -7.35 -8.76
N ILE A 8 -0.90 -6.44 -7.95
CA ILE A 8 0.00 -6.77 -6.84
C ILE A 8 -0.82 -7.48 -5.76
N GLU A 9 -0.40 -8.70 -5.43
CA GLU A 9 -1.06 -9.57 -4.44
C GLU A 9 -0.25 -9.79 -3.15
N LYS A 10 1.06 -9.52 -3.20
CA LYS A 10 1.98 -9.55 -2.06
C LYS A 10 2.97 -8.40 -2.12
N VAL A 11 3.30 -7.86 -0.96
CA VAL A 11 4.30 -6.80 -0.79
C VAL A 11 5.23 -7.20 0.35
N ASN A 12 6.51 -6.89 0.23
CA ASN A 12 7.46 -6.96 1.32
C ASN A 12 8.36 -5.71 1.33
N ILE A 13 8.54 -5.13 2.51
CA ILE A 13 9.37 -3.95 2.74
C ILE A 13 10.43 -4.31 3.78
N THR A 14 11.69 -4.33 3.38
CA THR A 14 12.79 -4.65 4.31
C THR A 14 13.03 -3.52 5.31
N LYS A 15 13.81 -3.77 6.36
CA LYS A 15 14.20 -2.73 7.34
C LYS A 15 15.01 -1.61 6.68
N GLU A 16 15.75 -1.94 5.63
CA GLU A 16 16.52 -1.02 4.79
C GLU A 16 15.63 -0.23 3.81
N ARG A 17 14.30 -0.46 3.84
CA ARG A 17 13.26 0.16 2.99
C ARG A 17 13.32 -0.26 1.53
N GLU A 18 13.88 -1.44 1.25
CA GLU A 18 13.78 -2.06 -0.06
C GLU A 18 12.39 -2.66 -0.25
N VAL A 19 11.80 -2.43 -1.42
CA VAL A 19 10.43 -2.85 -1.72
C VAL A 19 10.49 -3.97 -2.75
N SER A 20 9.84 -5.09 -2.43
CA SER A 20 9.59 -6.18 -3.36
C SER A 20 8.10 -6.54 -3.39
N TYR A 21 7.65 -7.13 -4.50
CA TYR A 21 6.25 -7.43 -4.71
C TYR A 21 6.06 -8.64 -5.64
N THR A 22 4.87 -9.21 -5.60
CA THR A 22 4.43 -10.27 -6.54
C THR A 22 3.12 -9.84 -7.20
N THR A 23 3.03 -10.00 -8.51
CA THR A 23 1.81 -9.74 -9.28
C THR A 23 1.17 -11.05 -9.72
N ILE A 24 -0.16 -11.03 -9.80
CA ILE A 24 -0.91 -12.13 -10.41
C ILE A 24 -0.47 -12.24 -11.87
N GLY A 25 0.03 -13.42 -12.26
CA GLY A 25 0.53 -13.69 -13.61
C GLY A 25 1.99 -13.27 -13.85
N ASN A 26 2.71 -12.77 -12.83
CA ASN A 26 4.11 -12.32 -12.96
C ASN A 26 4.33 -11.27 -14.06
N THR A 27 3.32 -10.42 -14.30
CA THR A 27 3.36 -9.36 -15.29
C THR A 27 3.61 -8.00 -14.66
N LYS A 28 3.89 -7.00 -15.51
CA LYS A 28 4.14 -5.62 -15.08
C LYS A 28 2.96 -5.11 -14.24
N PRO A 29 3.21 -4.54 -13.05
CA PRO A 29 2.14 -4.17 -12.13
C PRO A 29 1.28 -3.04 -12.70
N ARG A 30 -0.03 -3.12 -12.50
CA ARG A 30 -0.99 -2.08 -12.92
C ARG A 30 -1.95 -1.63 -11.83
N GLY A 31 -1.77 -2.15 -10.62
CA GLY A 31 -2.53 -1.77 -9.43
C GLY A 31 -2.41 -2.81 -8.32
N ILE A 32 -3.22 -2.64 -7.28
CA ILE A 32 -3.13 -3.43 -6.03
C ILE A 32 -4.49 -4.11 -5.78
N CYS A 33 -4.47 -5.43 -5.54
CA CYS A 33 -5.69 -6.17 -5.16
C CYS A 33 -5.88 -6.17 -3.63
N GLY A 34 -6.96 -6.79 -3.15
CA GLY A 34 -7.30 -6.80 -1.72
C GLY A 34 -6.21 -7.40 -0.82
N SER A 35 -5.62 -8.54 -1.20
CA SER A 35 -4.53 -9.15 -0.43
C SER A 35 -3.29 -8.27 -0.44
N GLY A 36 -2.94 -7.68 -1.59
CA GLY A 36 -1.83 -6.75 -1.71
C GLY A 36 -2.01 -5.50 -0.87
N LEU A 37 -3.24 -4.98 -0.70
CA LEU A 37 -3.52 -3.84 0.19
C LEU A 37 -3.32 -4.20 1.66
N ILE A 38 -3.74 -5.39 2.07
CA ILE A 38 -3.56 -5.87 3.46
C ILE A 38 -2.07 -6.04 3.76
N ASP A 39 -1.34 -6.73 2.87
CA ASP A 39 0.11 -6.92 3.01
C ASP A 39 0.84 -5.57 3.02
N LEU A 40 0.50 -4.67 2.08
CA LEU A 40 1.11 -3.34 2.02
C LEU A 40 0.93 -2.56 3.33
N VAL A 41 -0.28 -2.50 3.87
CA VAL A 41 -0.51 -1.76 5.12
C VAL A 41 0.21 -2.41 6.31
N ALA A 42 0.29 -3.74 6.34
CA ALA A 42 1.07 -4.44 7.35
C ALA A 42 2.57 -4.11 7.24
N GLU A 43 3.13 -4.16 6.04
CA GLU A 43 4.53 -3.84 5.77
C GLU A 43 4.87 -2.37 6.04
N LEU A 44 3.98 -1.44 5.69
CA LEU A 44 4.15 -0.02 6.02
C LEU A 44 4.19 0.20 7.54
N PHE A 45 3.43 -0.57 8.31
CA PHE A 45 3.45 -0.49 9.77
C PHE A 45 4.74 -1.07 10.34
N THR A 46 5.14 -2.27 9.92
CA THR A 46 6.34 -2.94 10.45
C THR A 46 7.65 -2.23 10.05
N SER A 47 7.69 -1.61 8.88
CA SER A 47 8.81 -0.78 8.41
C SER A 47 8.77 0.67 8.94
N GLY A 48 7.68 1.05 9.62
CA GLY A 48 7.53 2.35 10.29
C GLY A 48 7.25 3.54 9.36
N PHE A 49 6.69 3.28 8.18
CA PHE A 49 6.12 4.32 7.30
C PHE A 49 4.77 4.82 7.80
N ILE A 50 4.02 3.99 8.52
CA ILE A 50 2.81 4.41 9.25
C ILE A 50 2.93 4.12 10.74
N ASP A 51 2.26 4.92 11.56
CA ASP A 51 2.11 4.65 12.99
C ASP A 51 0.89 3.76 13.29
N ARG A 52 0.61 3.51 14.58
CA ARG A 52 -0.53 2.69 15.02
C ARG A 52 -1.90 3.26 14.63
N SER A 53 -1.98 4.57 14.37
CA SER A 53 -3.21 5.21 13.90
C SER A 53 -3.37 5.13 12.38
N GLY A 54 -2.36 4.63 11.66
CA GLY A 54 -2.34 4.56 10.21
C GLY A 54 -1.80 5.82 9.53
N ARG A 55 -1.25 6.78 10.29
CA ARG A 55 -0.75 8.04 9.71
C ARG A 55 0.60 7.84 9.03
N LEU A 56 0.68 8.23 7.76
CA LEU A 56 1.92 8.27 6.98
C LEU A 56 2.92 9.25 7.58
N ASN A 57 4.19 8.85 7.60
CA ASN A 57 5.30 9.66 8.08
C ASN A 57 6.15 10.17 6.92
N SER A 58 6.00 11.45 6.59
CA SER A 58 6.75 12.13 5.52
C SER A 58 8.26 12.22 5.77
N TYR A 59 8.72 12.10 7.02
CA TYR A 59 10.15 12.12 7.36
C TYR A 59 10.84 10.75 7.14
N LYS A 60 10.09 9.70 6.79
CA LYS A 60 10.60 8.32 6.71
C LYS A 60 11.06 7.87 5.32
N GLY A 61 11.23 8.77 4.36
CA GLY A 61 12.00 8.48 3.14
C GLY A 61 11.35 8.94 1.84
N LYS A 62 12.05 8.70 0.73
CA LYS A 62 11.71 9.24 -0.61
C LYS A 62 10.39 8.73 -1.19
N ARG A 63 9.82 7.65 -0.65
CA ARG A 63 8.57 7.04 -1.13
C ARG A 63 7.32 7.71 -0.58
N VAL A 64 7.42 8.47 0.52
CA VAL A 64 6.28 9.24 1.04
C VAL A 64 6.40 10.66 0.51
N ARG A 65 5.36 11.13 -0.18
CA ARG A 65 5.28 12.50 -0.70
C ARG A 65 3.90 13.09 -0.46
N GLU A 66 3.81 14.40 -0.56
CA GLU A 66 2.54 15.12 -0.57
C GLU A 66 2.12 15.40 -2.01
N ARG A 67 0.86 15.12 -2.34
CA ARG A 67 0.24 15.43 -3.62
C ARG A 67 -1.16 15.97 -3.36
N ASN A 68 -1.46 17.16 -3.87
CA ASN A 68 -2.75 17.84 -3.67
C ASN A 68 -3.17 18.01 -2.20
N GLY A 69 -2.22 18.20 -1.28
CA GLY A 69 -2.50 18.33 0.15
C GLY A 69 -2.67 17.00 0.90
N GLU A 70 -2.47 15.87 0.22
CA GLU A 70 -2.61 14.53 0.79
C GLU A 70 -1.28 13.77 0.74
N LEU A 71 -0.96 13.05 1.83
CA LEU A 71 0.20 12.16 1.84
C LEU A 71 -0.12 10.86 1.09
N GLU A 72 0.83 10.43 0.28
CA GLU A 72 0.79 9.14 -0.43
C GLU A 72 2.13 8.42 -0.33
N PHE A 73 2.08 7.08 -0.27
CA PHE A 73 3.24 6.22 -0.40
C PHE A 73 3.31 5.65 -1.81
N VAL A 74 4.43 5.90 -2.51
CA VAL A 74 4.71 5.38 -3.85
C VAL A 74 5.26 3.96 -3.75
N LEU A 75 4.42 2.99 -4.08
CA LEU A 75 4.81 1.58 -4.14
C LEU A 75 5.63 1.31 -5.40
N ILE A 76 5.06 1.66 -6.56
CA ILE A 76 5.68 1.48 -7.88
C ILE A 76 5.71 2.82 -8.60
N SER A 77 6.84 3.18 -9.20
CA SER A 77 6.95 4.38 -10.03
C SER A 77 6.37 4.17 -11.43
N ALA A 78 5.98 5.26 -12.08
CA ALA A 78 5.36 5.27 -13.40
C ALA A 78 6.13 4.47 -14.48
N ASP A 79 7.47 4.53 -14.47
CA ASP A 79 8.33 3.79 -15.40
C ASP A 79 8.24 2.26 -15.21
N GLN A 80 8.03 1.82 -13.97
CA GLN A 80 7.88 0.42 -13.59
C GLN A 80 6.43 -0.08 -13.62
N SER A 81 5.46 0.82 -13.75
CA SER A 81 4.04 0.50 -13.89
C SER A 81 3.63 0.23 -15.34
N ALA A 82 2.66 -0.66 -15.54
CA ALA A 82 2.03 -0.87 -16.83
C ALA A 82 1.02 0.23 -17.18
N THR A 83 0.58 1.04 -16.21
CA THR A 83 -0.33 2.17 -16.46
C THR A 83 0.39 3.42 -16.97
N GLY A 84 1.72 3.49 -16.82
CA GLY A 84 2.48 4.72 -17.05
C GLY A 84 2.28 5.76 -15.94
N GLU A 85 1.64 5.38 -14.83
CA GLU A 85 1.40 6.22 -13.65
C GLU A 85 1.95 5.54 -12.40
N ASP A 86 2.31 6.33 -11.40
CA ASP A 86 2.73 5.82 -10.10
C ASP A 86 1.59 5.01 -9.44
N LEU A 87 1.91 3.81 -8.95
CA LEU A 87 0.99 3.04 -8.11
C LEU A 87 1.23 3.44 -6.66
N VAL A 88 0.25 4.13 -6.08
CA VAL A 88 0.34 4.72 -4.74
C VAL A 88 -0.73 4.15 -3.81
N ILE A 89 -0.50 4.26 -2.52
CA ILE A 89 -1.55 4.18 -1.49
C ILE A 89 -1.60 5.52 -0.75
N THR A 90 -2.77 6.14 -0.69
CA THR A 90 -2.96 7.45 -0.07
C THR A 90 -3.33 7.33 1.41
N GLN A 91 -3.22 8.42 2.17
CA GLN A 91 -3.72 8.46 3.55
C GLN A 91 -5.21 8.09 3.65
N PRO A 92 -6.13 8.64 2.81
CA PRO A 92 -7.52 8.21 2.80
C PRO A 92 -7.74 6.71 2.51
N ASP A 93 -6.91 6.10 1.65
CA ASP A 93 -6.98 4.66 1.37
C ASP A 93 -6.64 3.84 2.62
N ILE A 94 -5.57 4.21 3.33
CA ILE A 94 -5.15 3.56 4.58
C ILE A 94 -6.27 3.70 5.63
N ASP A 95 -6.81 4.90 5.79
CA ASP A 95 -7.89 5.17 6.75
C ASP A 95 -9.14 4.34 6.42
N ASN A 96 -9.50 4.22 5.14
CA ASN A 96 -10.62 3.41 4.68
C ASN A 96 -10.39 1.92 4.96
N LEU A 97 -9.18 1.41 4.71
CA LEU A 97 -8.84 0.01 4.99
C LEU A 97 -8.89 -0.29 6.49
N ILE A 98 -8.36 0.61 7.32
CA ILE A 98 -8.39 0.47 8.78
C ILE A 98 -9.84 0.47 9.28
N ARG A 99 -10.70 1.38 8.80
CA ARG A 99 -12.12 1.39 9.15
C ARG A 99 -12.83 0.10 8.76
N ALA A 100 -12.61 -0.40 7.55
CA ALA A 100 -13.20 -1.65 7.09
C ALA A 100 -12.77 -2.84 7.97
N LYS A 101 -11.46 -2.96 8.24
CA LYS A 101 -10.91 -4.00 9.11
C LYS A 101 -11.43 -3.88 10.55
N ALA A 102 -11.54 -2.66 11.08
CA ALA A 102 -12.06 -2.40 12.42
C ALA A 102 -13.53 -2.80 12.55
N ALA A 103 -14.36 -2.52 11.53
CA ALA A 103 -15.77 -2.90 11.52
C ALA A 103 -15.96 -4.42 11.57
N ILE A 104 -15.22 -5.17 10.74
CA ILE A 104 -15.27 -6.64 10.75
C ILE A 104 -14.77 -7.21 12.08
N PHE A 105 -13.66 -6.66 12.60
CA PHE A 105 -13.13 -7.10 13.89
C PHE A 105 -14.11 -6.81 15.03
N ALA A 106 -14.70 -5.62 15.07
CA ALA A 106 -15.70 -5.26 16.08
C ALA A 106 -16.90 -6.22 16.05
N ALA A 107 -17.43 -6.54 14.87
CA ALA A 107 -18.55 -7.46 14.74
C ALA A 107 -18.29 -8.88 15.26
N ILE A 108 -17.02 -9.33 15.25
CA ILE A 108 -16.63 -10.67 15.75
C ILE A 108 -16.32 -10.66 17.26
N ASN A 109 -16.00 -9.51 17.83
CA ASN A 109 -15.59 -9.37 19.24
C ASN A 109 -16.69 -8.77 20.14
N ILE A 110 -17.94 -8.70 19.66
CA ILE A 110 -19.14 -8.38 20.45
C ILE A 110 -19.79 -9.68 20.91
#